data_AF-A0A352VYH2-F1
#
_entry.id   AF-A0A352VYH2-F1
#
_cell.length_a   1.000
_cell.length_b   1.000
_cell.length_c   1.000
_cell.angle_alpha   90.00
_cell.angle_beta   90.00
_cell.angle_gamma   90.00
#
_symmetry.space_group_name_H-M   'P 1'
#
loop_
_entity.id
_entity.type
_entity.pdbx_description
1 polymer ?
#
loop_
_entity_poly.entity_id
_entity_poly.type
_entity_poly.pdbx_seq_one_letter_code
_entity_poly.pdbx_strand_id
1 'polypeptide(L)'
;MKKPILTQLLIFICPFFLFTTQLFSSRTTAKILLDEYLKAFCCNEIGVCYGVRINTEKGIDVLEKPENIQKGLVNGKPTPWGYGSGIEDAPYQTATLLFSLCEAYDVSGDEVFYTAAKKIFKGMVLIGTVAATPGFIPRGPHPDGKSYYTDSSLDQHSLYLCGIIKVKLWMKKTNNLILMRKTPGSLHVRRDTRNTCT
;
A
#
# COMPACT_ATOMS: atom_id res chain seq x y z
N MET A 1 35.98 16.03 -58.47
CA MET A 1 35.80 16.79 -57.21
C MET A 1 34.93 15.98 -56.26
N LYS A 2 35.50 15.60 -55.10
CA LYS A 2 34.88 14.72 -54.09
C LYS A 2 33.83 15.50 -53.29
N LYS A 3 32.59 14.99 -53.20
CA LYS A 3 31.60 15.46 -52.21
C LYS A 3 31.83 14.73 -50.88
N PRO A 4 31.70 15.39 -49.71
CA PRO A 4 32.02 14.78 -48.43
C PRO A 4 30.87 13.88 -47.93
N ILE A 5 31.18 12.61 -47.67
CA ILE A 5 30.30 11.60 -47.06
C ILE A 5 30.42 11.70 -45.53
N LEU A 6 30.10 12.86 -44.94
CA LEU A 6 30.25 13.03 -43.49
C LEU A 6 29.06 13.71 -42.79
N THR A 7 27.87 13.68 -43.39
CA THR A 7 26.68 14.33 -42.80
C THR A 7 25.50 13.38 -42.61
N GLN A 8 25.67 12.07 -42.77
CA GLN A 8 24.61 11.07 -42.58
C GLN A 8 24.81 10.15 -41.36
N LEU A 9 25.88 10.33 -40.59
CA LEU A 9 26.14 9.48 -39.41
C LEU A 9 25.60 10.04 -38.08
N LEU A 10 24.89 11.17 -38.09
CA LEU A 10 24.44 11.87 -36.87
C LEU A 10 22.94 11.72 -36.55
N ILE A 11 22.17 11.05 -37.39
CA ILE A 11 20.70 10.94 -37.22
C ILE A 11 20.28 9.64 -36.50
N PHE A 12 21.18 8.68 -36.28
CA PHE A 12 20.85 7.41 -35.61
C PHE A 12 20.94 7.44 -34.07
N ILE A 13 21.31 8.56 -33.45
CA ILE A 13 21.47 8.67 -31.98
C ILE A 13 20.18 9.15 -31.27
N CYS A 14 19.22 9.74 -31.99
CA CYS A 14 18.23 10.61 -31.36
C CYS A 14 16.92 9.96 -30.82
N PRO A 15 16.45 8.76 -31.21
CA PRO A 15 15.28 8.16 -30.55
C PRO A 15 15.62 7.60 -29.17
N PHE A 16 16.79 6.98 -29.03
CA PHE A 16 17.20 6.34 -27.78
C PHE A 16 17.50 7.39 -26.71
N PHE A 17 18.19 8.48 -27.07
CA PHE A 17 18.52 9.54 -26.12
C PHE A 17 17.27 10.29 -25.63
N LEU A 18 16.35 10.66 -26.53
CA LEU A 18 15.06 11.28 -26.15
C LEU A 18 14.18 10.35 -25.29
N PHE A 19 14.18 9.05 -25.59
CA PHE A 19 13.44 8.07 -24.79
C PHE A 19 14.04 7.92 -23.39
N THR A 20 15.38 7.85 -23.27
CA THR A 20 16.06 7.74 -21.98
C THR A 20 15.89 8.98 -21.10
N THR A 21 15.94 10.19 -21.66
CA THR A 21 15.75 11.42 -20.89
C THR A 21 14.31 11.60 -20.42
N GLN A 22 13.33 11.23 -21.25
CA GLN A 22 11.91 11.27 -20.89
C GLN A 22 11.57 10.22 -19.81
N LEU A 23 12.15 9.01 -19.89
CA LEU A 23 12.07 7.98 -18.84
C LEU A 23 12.75 8.39 -17.54
N PHE A 24 13.88 9.08 -17.61
CA PHE A 24 14.60 9.54 -16.42
C PHE A 24 13.84 10.66 -15.70
N SER A 25 13.27 11.61 -16.46
CA SER A 25 12.43 12.68 -15.95
C SER A 25 11.17 12.13 -15.28
N SER A 26 10.46 11.20 -15.92
CA SER A 26 9.24 10.60 -15.36
C SER A 26 9.51 9.78 -14.09
N ARG A 27 10.64 9.05 -14.02
CA ARG A 27 11.05 8.31 -12.81
C ARG A 27 11.37 9.23 -11.64
N THR A 28 12.02 10.37 -11.91
CA THR A 28 12.34 11.36 -10.87
C THR A 28 11.04 11.98 -10.32
N THR A 29 10.12 12.37 -11.21
CA THR A 29 8.80 12.88 -10.83
C THR A 29 8.01 11.86 -10.02
N ALA A 30 7.99 10.58 -10.43
CA ALA A 30 7.26 9.53 -9.72
C ALA A 30 7.77 9.35 -8.27
N LYS A 31 9.08 9.47 -8.04
CA LYS A 31 9.66 9.38 -6.69
C LYS A 31 9.29 10.56 -5.81
N ILE A 32 9.31 11.78 -6.36
CA ILE A 32 8.89 12.99 -5.63
C ILE A 32 7.40 12.88 -5.27
N LEU A 33 6.56 12.47 -6.23
CA LEU A 33 5.12 12.29 -5.99
C LEU A 33 4.84 11.19 -4.96
N LEU A 34 5.61 10.10 -4.98
CA LEU A 34 5.48 9.04 -3.98
C LEU A 34 5.81 9.56 -2.58
N ASP A 35 6.93 10.28 -2.42
CA ASP A 35 7.33 10.84 -1.13
C ASP A 35 6.28 11.81 -0.59
N GLU A 36 5.78 12.71 -1.43
CA GLU A 36 4.69 13.63 -1.08
C GLU A 36 3.40 12.88 -0.73
N TYR A 37 3.04 11.84 -1.48
CA TYR A 37 1.84 11.04 -1.20
C TYR A 37 1.96 10.31 0.15
N LEU A 38 3.10 9.67 0.41
CA LEU A 38 3.34 8.95 1.66
C LEU A 38 3.27 9.88 2.86
N LYS A 39 3.85 11.08 2.77
CA LYS A 39 3.77 12.10 3.84
C LYS A 39 2.36 12.62 4.03
N ALA A 40 1.62 12.78 2.94
CA ALA A 40 0.30 13.39 2.95
C ALA A 40 -0.81 12.46 3.43
N PHE A 41 -0.78 11.20 3.04
CA PHE A 41 -1.93 10.30 3.18
C PHE A 41 -1.66 9.07 4.04
N CYS A 42 -0.40 8.78 4.40
CA CYS A 42 -0.07 7.54 5.09
C CYS A 42 0.51 7.78 6.49
N CYS A 43 0.02 7.03 7.47
CA CYS A 43 0.62 6.97 8.79
C CYS A 43 1.91 6.15 8.70
N ASN A 44 3.04 6.78 9.05
CA ASN A 44 4.36 6.19 8.87
C ASN A 44 4.60 5.00 9.80
N GLU A 45 4.01 5.05 10.99
CA GLU A 45 4.18 4.12 12.09
C GLU A 45 3.55 2.77 11.76
N ILE A 46 2.30 2.78 11.27
CA ILE A 46 1.54 1.55 10.98
C ILE A 46 1.51 1.19 9.49
N GLY A 47 1.96 2.09 8.60
CA GLY A 47 2.02 1.82 7.16
C GLY A 47 0.65 1.75 6.47
N VAL A 48 -0.37 2.38 7.05
CA VAL A 48 -1.74 2.46 6.51
C VAL A 48 -1.95 3.84 5.87
N CYS A 49 -2.63 3.87 4.74
CA CYS A 49 -2.95 5.09 3.99
C CYS A 49 -4.45 5.38 4.02
N TYR A 50 -4.80 6.66 3.96
CA TYR A 50 -6.16 7.18 4.11
C TYR A 50 -6.60 7.97 2.87
N GLY A 51 -7.91 8.10 2.68
CA GLY A 51 -8.48 8.90 1.59
C GLY A 51 -8.39 10.41 1.83
N VAL A 52 -7.97 10.83 3.03
CA VAL A 52 -7.85 12.23 3.44
C VAL A 52 -6.39 12.57 3.78
N ARG A 53 -6.01 13.83 3.54
CA ARG A 53 -4.67 14.31 3.84
C ARG A 53 -4.52 14.54 5.34
N ILE A 54 -3.56 13.85 5.96
CA ILE A 54 -3.29 13.83 7.41
C ILE A 54 -2.07 14.67 7.82
N ASN A 55 -1.37 15.32 6.88
CA ASN A 55 -0.27 16.25 7.18
C ASN A 55 -0.70 17.73 7.08
N THR A 56 -1.96 18.01 7.40
CA THR A 56 -2.48 19.38 7.49
C THR A 56 -2.20 19.97 8.88
N GLU A 57 -2.60 21.21 9.13
CA GLU A 57 -2.55 21.81 10.48
C GLU A 57 -3.35 21.01 11.51
N LYS A 58 -4.42 20.33 11.08
CA LYS A 58 -5.21 19.43 11.93
C LYS A 58 -4.54 18.06 12.12
N GLY A 59 -3.53 17.72 11.34
CA GLY A 59 -2.81 16.46 11.46
C GLY A 59 -3.74 15.24 11.38
N ILE A 60 -3.62 14.35 12.37
CA ILE A 60 -4.49 13.18 12.54
C ILE A 60 -5.91 13.52 12.99
N ASP A 61 -6.16 14.73 13.53
CA ASP A 61 -7.48 15.15 14.01
C ASP A 61 -8.47 15.41 12.86
N VAL A 62 -8.04 15.29 11.61
CA VAL A 62 -8.95 15.20 10.45
C VAL A 62 -9.70 13.87 10.41
N LEU A 63 -9.19 12.84 11.09
CA LEU A 63 -9.80 11.53 11.21
C LEU A 63 -10.76 11.51 12.39
N GLU A 64 -11.73 10.60 12.35
CA GLU A 64 -12.63 10.37 13.48
C GLU A 64 -11.85 9.85 14.69
N LYS A 65 -12.25 10.31 15.87
CA LYS A 65 -11.58 9.95 17.12
C LYS A 65 -11.81 8.47 17.45
N PRO A 66 -10.79 7.78 18.00
CA PRO A 66 -10.92 6.40 18.48
C PRO A 66 -12.16 6.14 19.34
N GLU A 67 -12.52 7.07 20.23
CA GLU A 67 -13.68 6.93 21.14
C GLU A 67 -15.02 6.93 20.39
N ASN A 68 -15.10 7.64 19.28
CA ASN A 68 -16.28 7.67 18.42
C ASN A 68 -16.33 6.44 17.52
N ILE A 69 -15.19 6.03 16.95
CA ILE A 69 -15.08 4.81 16.14
C ILE A 69 -15.57 3.59 16.93
N GLN A 70 -15.13 3.43 18.19
CA GLN A 70 -15.55 2.33 19.06
C GLN A 70 -17.07 2.31 19.33
N LYS A 71 -17.72 3.47 19.28
CA LYS A 71 -19.18 3.61 19.45
C LYS A 71 -19.93 3.52 18.11
N GLY A 72 -19.23 3.30 16.99
CA GLY A 72 -19.83 3.32 15.66
C GLY A 72 -20.36 4.70 15.28
N LEU A 73 -19.68 5.76 15.72
CA LEU A 73 -20.08 7.14 15.47
C LEU A 73 -19.18 7.81 14.44
N VAL A 74 -19.75 8.75 13.70
CA VAL A 74 -19.02 9.78 12.94
C VAL A 74 -19.63 11.13 13.27
N ASN A 75 -18.82 12.08 13.74
CA ASN A 75 -19.24 13.41 14.20
C ASN A 75 -20.43 13.35 15.18
N GLY A 76 -20.40 12.38 16.10
CA GLY A 76 -21.44 12.16 17.11
C GLY A 76 -22.73 11.51 16.59
N LYS A 77 -22.81 11.15 15.31
CA LYS A 77 -23.98 10.47 14.72
C LYS A 77 -23.73 8.98 14.55
N PRO A 78 -24.73 8.11 14.80
CA PRO A 78 -24.64 6.68 14.51
C PRO A 78 -24.35 6.42 13.03
N THR A 79 -23.15 5.92 12.76
CA THR A 79 -22.62 5.66 11.42
C THR A 79 -21.71 4.42 11.52
N PRO A 80 -22.26 3.21 11.70
CA PRO A 80 -21.46 2.00 11.93
C PRO A 80 -20.58 1.61 10.73
N TRP A 81 -20.91 2.08 9.53
CA TRP A 81 -20.12 1.95 8.30
C TRP A 81 -19.03 3.03 8.14
N GLY A 82 -18.89 3.96 9.09
CA GLY A 82 -17.74 4.88 9.16
C GLY A 82 -17.62 5.94 8.07
N TYR A 83 -18.62 6.17 7.22
CA TYR A 83 -18.52 7.18 6.15
C TYR A 83 -18.29 8.58 6.71
N GLY A 84 -17.30 9.28 6.14
CA GLY A 84 -16.87 10.59 6.58
C GLY A 84 -15.93 10.57 7.79
N SER A 85 -15.45 9.39 8.21
CA SER A 85 -14.48 9.25 9.30
C SER A 85 -13.04 9.54 8.89
N GLY A 86 -12.76 9.61 7.59
CA GLY A 86 -11.41 9.66 7.03
C GLY A 86 -10.69 8.32 6.99
N ILE A 87 -11.16 7.30 7.72
CA ILE A 87 -10.57 5.95 7.77
C ILE A 87 -11.39 4.90 7.02
N GLU A 88 -12.55 5.29 6.45
CA GLU A 88 -13.52 4.36 5.86
C GLU A 88 -12.92 3.49 4.75
N ASP A 89 -11.98 4.04 3.99
CA ASP A 89 -11.39 3.42 2.81
C ASP A 89 -9.91 3.06 3.00
N ALA A 90 -9.46 2.93 4.24
CA ALA A 90 -8.06 2.61 4.52
C ALA A 90 -7.55 1.33 3.81
N PRO A 91 -8.30 0.20 3.78
CA PRO A 91 -7.90 -0.98 3.02
C PRO A 91 -7.80 -0.71 1.51
N TYR A 92 -8.79 -0.02 0.94
CA TYR A 92 -8.82 0.39 -0.47
C TYR A 92 -7.54 1.18 -0.84
N GLN A 93 -7.24 2.23 -0.08
CA GLN A 93 -6.13 3.14 -0.41
C GLN A 93 -4.78 2.44 -0.24
N THR A 94 -4.62 1.73 0.88
CA THR A 94 -3.39 1.01 1.22
C THR A 94 -3.10 -0.10 0.21
N ALA A 95 -4.10 -0.87 -0.20
CA ALA A 95 -3.94 -1.94 -1.17
C ALA A 95 -3.62 -1.42 -2.58
N THR A 96 -4.28 -0.34 -3.00
CA THR A 96 -4.07 0.26 -4.33
C THR A 96 -2.65 0.82 -4.46
N LEU A 97 -2.16 1.50 -3.42
CA LEU A 97 -0.77 1.96 -3.37
C LEU A 97 0.20 0.78 -3.39
N LEU A 98 -0.04 -0.25 -2.57
CA LEU A 98 0.83 -1.44 -2.54
C LEU A 98 0.95 -2.10 -3.92
N PHE A 99 -0.18 -2.28 -4.60
CA PHE A 99 -0.21 -2.86 -5.94
C PHE A 99 0.65 -2.03 -6.90
N SER A 100 0.44 -0.71 -6.90
CA SER A 100 1.15 0.24 -7.76
C SER A 100 2.66 0.26 -7.49
N LEU A 101 3.07 0.16 -6.22
CA LEU A 101 4.48 0.10 -5.83
C LEU A 101 5.16 -1.19 -6.31
N CYS A 102 4.47 -2.33 -6.23
CA CYS A 102 5.00 -3.58 -6.77
C CYS A 102 5.18 -3.52 -8.30
N GLU A 103 4.21 -2.96 -9.03
CA GLU A 103 4.34 -2.73 -10.48
C GLU A 103 5.48 -1.76 -10.80
N ALA A 104 5.57 -0.65 -10.09
CA ALA A 104 6.64 0.34 -10.27
C ALA A 104 8.03 -0.30 -10.06
N TYR A 105 8.18 -1.16 -9.05
CA TYR A 105 9.43 -1.91 -8.85
C TYR A 105 9.68 -2.94 -9.97
N ASP A 106 8.67 -3.73 -10.36
CA ASP A 106 8.80 -4.72 -11.43
C ASP A 106 9.28 -4.09 -12.75
N VAL A 107 8.85 -2.87 -13.06
CA VAL A 107 9.23 -2.14 -14.28
C VAL A 107 10.57 -1.40 -14.16
N SER A 108 10.86 -0.80 -12.99
CA SER A 108 11.99 0.12 -12.85
C SER A 108 13.23 -0.49 -12.19
N GLY A 109 13.05 -1.48 -11.31
CA GLY A 109 14.08 -1.98 -10.40
C GLY A 109 14.52 -0.99 -9.32
N ASP A 110 13.82 0.14 -9.14
CA ASP A 110 14.22 1.19 -8.18
C ASP A 110 13.81 0.82 -6.74
N GLU A 111 14.79 0.67 -5.88
CA GLU A 111 14.65 0.24 -4.48
C GLU A 111 13.78 1.17 -3.62
N VAL A 112 13.52 2.41 -4.05
CA VAL A 112 12.56 3.30 -3.37
C VAL A 112 11.17 2.67 -3.36
N PHE A 113 10.73 2.11 -4.50
CA PHE A 113 9.41 1.46 -4.60
C PHE A 113 9.35 0.17 -3.79
N TYR A 114 10.44 -0.62 -3.80
CA TYR A 114 10.55 -1.82 -2.98
C TYR A 114 10.42 -1.50 -1.48
N THR A 115 11.16 -0.49 -1.02
CA THR A 115 11.17 -0.06 0.38
C THR A 115 9.80 0.44 0.82
N ALA A 116 9.15 1.26 0.00
CA ALA A 116 7.79 1.71 0.24
C ALA A 116 6.80 0.52 0.27
N ALA A 117 6.87 -0.40 -0.69
CA ALA A 117 5.99 -1.57 -0.75
C ALA A 117 6.10 -2.43 0.52
N LYS A 118 7.32 -2.65 1.03
CA LYS A 118 7.53 -3.39 2.28
C LYS A 118 6.86 -2.74 3.48
N LYS A 119 6.90 -1.41 3.55
CA LYS A 119 6.27 -0.65 4.63
C LYS A 119 4.75 -0.74 4.54
N ILE A 120 4.18 -0.49 3.35
CA ILE A 120 2.74 -0.56 3.12
C ILE A 120 2.20 -1.99 3.33
N PHE A 121 2.98 -3.02 2.96
CA PHE A 121 2.61 -4.41 3.24
C PHE A 121 2.45 -4.71 4.74
N LYS A 122 3.23 -4.07 5.62
CA LYS A 122 3.01 -4.20 7.07
C LYS A 122 1.65 -3.63 7.49
N GLY A 123 1.25 -2.50 6.92
CA GLY A 123 -0.08 -1.93 7.13
C GLY A 123 -1.19 -2.85 6.62
N MET A 124 -1.00 -3.49 5.46
CA MET A 124 -1.93 -4.51 4.98
C MET A 124 -2.03 -5.71 5.93
N VAL A 125 -0.91 -6.21 6.48
CA VAL A 125 -0.95 -7.28 7.49
C VAL A 125 -1.73 -6.82 8.72
N LEU A 126 -1.53 -5.59 9.20
CA LEU A 126 -2.31 -5.03 10.31
C LEU A 126 -3.80 -5.00 9.98
N ILE A 127 -4.19 -4.44 8.82
CA ILE A 127 -5.60 -4.40 8.38
C ILE A 127 -6.24 -5.79 8.42
N GLY A 128 -5.55 -6.82 7.93
CA GLY A 128 -6.07 -8.19 7.92
C GLY A 128 -6.06 -8.92 9.26
N THR A 129 -5.51 -8.31 10.32
CA THR A 129 -5.33 -8.95 11.63
C THR A 129 -5.85 -8.14 12.81
N VAL A 130 -6.19 -6.87 12.61
CA VAL A 130 -6.67 -5.98 13.68
C VAL A 130 -8.07 -6.37 14.18
N ALA A 131 -8.90 -6.93 13.29
CA ALA A 131 -10.23 -7.38 13.64
C ALA A 131 -10.18 -8.73 14.40
N ALA A 132 -10.97 -8.84 15.46
CA ALA A 132 -11.11 -10.09 16.21
C ALA A 132 -11.74 -11.22 15.37
N THR A 133 -12.58 -10.87 14.38
CA THR A 133 -13.25 -11.83 13.50
C THR A 133 -12.32 -12.28 12.38
N PRO A 134 -11.95 -13.57 12.30
CA PRO A 134 -11.04 -14.06 11.26
C PRO A 134 -11.59 -13.82 9.85
N GLY A 135 -10.75 -13.27 8.97
CA GLY A 135 -11.09 -13.01 7.57
C GLY A 135 -11.92 -11.74 7.33
N PHE A 136 -12.32 -11.02 8.39
CA PHE A 136 -12.99 -9.73 8.25
C PHE A 136 -11.96 -8.64 7.92
N ILE A 137 -12.21 -7.86 6.87
CA ILE A 137 -11.41 -6.69 6.51
C ILE A 137 -12.17 -5.44 6.97
N PRO A 138 -11.75 -4.79 8.06
CA PRO A 138 -12.49 -3.67 8.62
C PRO A 138 -12.22 -2.39 7.82
N ARG A 139 -13.07 -1.39 8.03
CA ARG A 139 -12.73 0.00 7.67
C ARG A 139 -11.82 0.60 8.74
N GLY A 140 -10.66 1.08 8.32
CA GLY A 140 -9.53 1.42 9.19
C GLY A 140 -8.35 0.45 9.01
N PRO A 141 -7.43 0.36 9.98
CA PRO A 141 -7.49 0.96 11.31
C PRO A 141 -7.12 2.46 11.32
N HIS A 142 -7.52 3.15 12.39
CA HIS A 142 -7.03 4.48 12.77
C HIS A 142 -5.50 4.42 13.07
N PRO A 143 -4.77 5.55 13.04
CA PRO A 143 -3.34 5.62 13.41
C PRO A 143 -2.98 5.04 14.79
N ASP A 144 -3.95 4.80 15.67
CA ASP A 144 -3.72 4.13 16.97
C ASP A 144 -3.47 2.62 16.82
N GLY A 145 -3.62 2.08 15.60
CA GLY A 145 -3.36 0.70 15.24
C GLY A 145 -4.43 -0.29 15.70
N LYS A 146 -5.53 0.16 16.29
CA LYS A 146 -6.53 -0.73 16.91
C LYS A 146 -7.99 -0.31 16.70
N SER A 147 -8.27 0.97 16.48
CA SER A 147 -9.64 1.44 16.31
C SER A 147 -10.08 1.27 14.86
N TYR A 148 -11.23 0.62 14.66
CA TYR A 148 -11.77 0.33 13.34
C TYR A 148 -13.31 0.22 13.41
N TYR A 149 -14.00 0.40 12.28
CA TYR A 149 -15.45 0.17 12.21
C TYR A 149 -15.77 -1.31 11.95
N THR A 150 -16.81 -1.80 12.60
CA THR A 150 -17.23 -3.22 12.57
C THR A 150 -18.05 -3.60 11.34
N ASP A 151 -18.37 -2.63 10.49
CA ASP A 151 -18.99 -2.83 9.18
C ASP A 151 -17.97 -2.57 8.06
N SER A 152 -18.16 -3.21 6.92
CA SER A 152 -17.25 -3.14 5.77
C SER A 152 -18.00 -3.39 4.47
N SER A 153 -17.41 -3.03 3.34
CA SER A 153 -17.96 -3.25 2.01
C SER A 153 -17.11 -4.24 1.19
N LEU A 154 -17.69 -4.67 0.07
CA LEU A 154 -17.06 -5.63 -0.84
C LEU A 154 -15.73 -5.12 -1.43
N ASP A 155 -15.62 -3.82 -1.70
CA ASP A 155 -14.42 -3.18 -2.23
C ASP A 155 -13.22 -3.26 -1.28
N GLN A 156 -13.43 -3.13 0.03
CA GLN A 156 -12.36 -3.29 1.03
C GLN A 156 -11.80 -4.70 0.99
N HIS A 157 -12.67 -5.70 0.92
CA HIS A 157 -12.27 -7.10 0.84
C HIS A 157 -11.58 -7.43 -0.48
N SER A 158 -12.15 -6.98 -1.60
CA SER A 158 -11.64 -7.31 -2.93
C SER A 158 -10.27 -6.68 -3.19
N LEU A 159 -10.09 -5.40 -2.84
CA LEU A 159 -8.80 -4.72 -3.02
C LEU A 159 -7.76 -5.20 -2.02
N TYR A 160 -8.15 -5.49 -0.78
CA TYR A 160 -7.26 -6.14 0.17
C TYR A 160 -6.68 -7.44 -0.42
N LEU A 161 -7.55 -8.31 -0.95
CA LEU A 161 -7.13 -9.55 -1.59
C LEU A 161 -6.23 -9.30 -2.80
N CYS A 162 -6.57 -8.33 -3.67
CA CYS A 162 -5.73 -7.95 -4.80
C CYS A 162 -4.31 -7.56 -4.38
N GLY A 163 -4.17 -6.72 -3.34
CA GLY A 163 -2.88 -6.31 -2.81
C GLY A 163 -2.06 -7.47 -2.24
N ILE A 164 -2.67 -8.31 -1.40
CA ILE A 164 -2.00 -9.48 -0.82
C ILE A 164 -1.58 -10.51 -1.89
N ILE A 165 -2.45 -10.78 -2.86
CA ILE A 165 -2.13 -11.69 -3.97
C ILE A 165 -0.97 -11.14 -4.81
N LYS A 166 -0.98 -9.84 -5.13
CA LYS A 166 0.11 -9.21 -5.89
C LYS A 166 1.44 -9.37 -5.17
N VAL A 167 1.50 -9.06 -3.87
CA VAL A 167 2.74 -9.25 -3.09
C VAL A 167 3.17 -10.72 -3.06
N LYS A 168 2.24 -11.65 -2.87
CA LYS A 168 2.56 -13.09 -2.87
C LYS A 168 3.17 -13.55 -4.20
N LEU A 169 2.63 -13.10 -5.32
CA LEU A 169 3.17 -13.40 -6.66
C LEU A 169 4.53 -12.74 -6.87
N TRP A 170 4.66 -11.49 -6.46
CA TRP A 170 5.90 -10.73 -6.54
C TRP A 170 7.04 -11.35 -5.73
N MET A 171 6.75 -11.84 -4.51
CA MET A 171 7.71 -12.56 -3.67
C MET A 171 8.15 -13.91 -4.28
N LYS A 172 7.24 -14.61 -4.96
CA LYS A 172 7.59 -15.86 -5.67
C LYS A 172 8.53 -15.60 -6.85
N LYS A 173 8.25 -14.55 -7.63
CA LYS A 173 9.05 -14.17 -8.82
C LYS A 173 10.48 -13.77 -8.46
N THR A 174 10.66 -13.10 -7.33
CA THR A 174 11.96 -12.53 -6.93
C THR A 174 12.89 -13.51 -6.19
N ASN A 175 12.51 -14.79 -6.01
CA ASN A 175 13.21 -15.76 -5.14
C ASN A 175 13.50 -15.24 -3.70
N ASN A 176 12.89 -14.12 -3.30
CA ASN A 176 13.12 -13.41 -2.04
C ASN A 176 12.25 -13.94 -0.89
N LEU A 177 11.97 -15.25 -0.88
CA LEU A 177 11.18 -15.91 0.20
C LEU A 177 11.85 -15.82 1.59
N ILE A 178 13.11 -15.38 1.65
CA ILE A 178 13.93 -15.33 2.87
C ILE A 178 13.79 -13.99 3.63
N LEU A 179 13.43 -12.89 2.97
CA LEU A 179 13.56 -11.53 3.54
C LEU A 179 12.39 -11.04 4.41
N MET A 180 11.30 -11.82 4.55
CA MET A 180 10.20 -11.52 5.49
C MET A 180 9.87 -12.64 6.47
N ARG A 181 10.61 -13.76 6.48
CA ARG A 181 10.47 -14.79 7.53
C ARG A 181 10.98 -14.36 8.91
N LYS A 182 11.57 -13.16 9.03
CA LYS A 182 12.10 -12.60 10.29
C LYS A 182 11.20 -11.53 10.94
N THR A 183 9.91 -11.49 10.66
CA THR A 183 8.96 -10.83 11.57
C THR A 183 8.57 -11.84 12.67
N PRO A 184 8.86 -11.57 13.96
CA PRO A 184 8.40 -12.44 15.04
C PRO A 184 6.88 -12.33 15.11
N GLY A 185 6.20 -13.46 14.89
CA GLY A 185 4.73 -13.52 14.80
C GLY A 185 4.21 -14.35 13.64
N SER A 186 4.98 -15.31 13.11
CA SER A 186 4.49 -16.24 12.10
C SER A 186 3.20 -16.90 12.58
N LEU A 187 2.11 -16.64 11.87
CA LEU A 187 0.86 -17.41 11.95
C LEU A 187 1.19 -18.90 11.83
N HIS A 188 1.26 -19.57 12.98
CA HIS A 188 1.14 -21.02 13.07
C HIS A 188 -0.35 -21.33 13.04
N VAL A 189 -0.92 -21.43 11.83
CA VAL A 189 -2.18 -22.17 11.68
C VAL A 189 -1.80 -23.64 11.88
N ARG A 190 -1.92 -24.11 13.13
CA ARG A 190 -1.89 -25.54 13.45
C ARG A 190 -3.00 -26.19 12.62
N ARG A 191 -2.61 -26.98 11.62
CA ARG A 191 -3.50 -28.00 11.06
C ARG A 191 -3.69 -29.02 12.17
N ASP A 192 -4.84 -28.99 12.81
CA ASP A 192 -5.22 -30.06 13.73
C ASP A 192 -5.64 -31.27 12.89
N THR A 193 -4.65 -32.08 12.53
CA THR A 193 -4.88 -33.40 11.97
C THR A 193 -4.85 -34.40 13.11
N ARG A 194 -6.05 -34.78 13.58
CA ARG A 194 -6.44 -36.05 14.22
C ARG A 194 -5.60 -36.52 15.43
N ASN A 195 -6.30 -36.75 16.55
CA ASN A 195 -6.22 -37.96 17.40
C ASN A 195 -7.36 -37.88 18.42
N THR A 196 -8.47 -38.62 18.28
CA THR A 196 -8.68 -39.96 18.90
C THR A 196 -7.98 -40.15 20.25
N CYS A 197 -8.76 -40.08 21.33
CA CYS A 197 -8.69 -41.03 22.44
C CYS A 197 -10.00 -40.98 23.24
N THR A 198 -10.61 -42.17 23.34
CA THR A 198 -11.48 -42.73 24.40
C THR A 198 -12.15 -41.78 25.38
#